data_AF-A0A815U0I5-F1
#
_entry.id   AF-A0A815U0I5-F1
#
_cell.length_a   1.000
_cell.length_b   1.000
_cell.length_c   1.000
_cell.angle_alpha   90.00
_cell.angle_beta   90.00
_cell.angle_gamma   90.00
#
_symmetry.space_group_name_H-M   'P 1'
#
loop_
_entity.id
_entity.type
_entity.pdbx_description
1 polymer ?
#
loop_
_entity_poly.entity_id
_entity_poly.type
_entity_poly.pdbx_seq_one_letter_code
_entity_poly.pdbx_strand_id
1 'polypeptide(L)'
;MIISILLTTIGVIFVAQPSFLFSKISNTNENNISNDYYQRIIGIFIALYAAIAMAITVISNKHLLSKYKTKQSLIMFLFAFVTLWMFVGNVFYKYNFFIDTIQTFKNDFFNWRYLVASSICLLQIFAYLLVQKGIKCEHPAIFTILQSSSILFSIILQNIFSSVKSNLLSLLGSMFVLTSILIITGFKFFDEKQDKKKSEQLGSTE
;
A
#
# COMPACT_ATOMS: atom_id res chain seq x y z
N MET A 1 15.31 -11.60 -9.13
CA MET A 1 14.09 -10.76 -9.06
C MET A 1 12.80 -11.58 -9.15
N ILE A 2 12.60 -12.41 -10.19
CA ILE A 2 11.37 -13.23 -10.38
C ILE A 2 11.08 -14.14 -9.18
N ILE A 3 12.10 -14.85 -8.67
CA ILE A 3 11.98 -15.74 -7.51
C ILE A 3 11.46 -14.98 -6.28
N SER A 4 11.99 -13.78 -6.03
CA SER A 4 11.59 -12.93 -4.92
C SER A 4 10.13 -12.45 -5.06
N ILE A 5 9.68 -12.13 -6.28
CA ILE A 5 8.29 -11.78 -6.57
C ILE A 5 7.37 -12.96 -6.24
N LEU A 6 7.68 -14.16 -6.73
CA LEU A 6 6.91 -15.37 -6.42
C LEU A 6 6.84 -15.64 -4.92
N LEU A 7 7.98 -15.49 -4.22
CA LEU A 7 8.06 -15.68 -2.78
C LEU A 7 7.22 -14.65 -2.00
N THR A 8 7.23 -13.38 -2.43
CA THR A 8 6.35 -12.37 -1.83
C THR A 8 4.88 -12.67 -2.08
N THR A 9 4.51 -13.12 -3.28
CA THR A 9 3.11 -13.44 -3.61
C THR A 9 2.60 -14.59 -2.75
N ILE A 10 3.39 -15.66 -2.63
CA ILE A 10 3.06 -16.80 -1.77
C ILE A 10 2.93 -16.32 -0.32
N GLY A 11 3.92 -15.56 0.18
CA GLY A 11 3.88 -15.02 1.54
C GLY A 11 2.64 -14.18 1.82
N VAL A 12 2.26 -13.29 0.89
CA VAL A 12 1.04 -12.47 1.01
C VAL A 12 -0.23 -13.32 1.02
N ILE A 13 -0.32 -14.40 0.24
CA ILE A 13 -1.47 -15.32 0.26
C ILE A 13 -1.61 -15.97 1.65
N PHE A 14 -0.51 -16.40 2.25
CA PHE A 14 -0.50 -16.99 3.59
C PHE A 14 -0.85 -15.99 4.69
N VAL A 15 -0.47 -14.72 4.52
CA VAL A 15 -0.85 -13.64 5.44
C VAL A 15 -2.32 -13.28 5.31
N ALA A 16 -2.80 -13.07 4.08
CA ALA A 16 -4.16 -12.60 3.81
C ALA A 16 -5.22 -13.67 4.05
N GLN A 17 -4.83 -14.95 4.03
CA GLN A 17 -5.69 -16.12 4.27
C GLN A 17 -7.06 -15.98 3.61
N PRO A 18 -7.11 -15.79 2.28
CA PRO A 18 -8.38 -15.48 1.66
C PRO A 18 -9.34 -16.65 1.83
N SER A 19 -10.58 -16.32 2.15
CA SER A 19 -11.62 -17.30 2.51
C SER A 19 -11.95 -18.32 1.41
N PHE A 20 -11.42 -18.18 0.17
CA PHE A 20 -11.63 -19.18 -0.89
C PHE A 20 -10.64 -20.34 -0.76
N LEU A 21 -9.42 -20.08 -0.31
CA LEU A 21 -8.40 -21.12 -0.09
C LEU A 21 -8.52 -21.72 1.31
N PHE A 22 -8.91 -20.88 2.28
CA PHE A 22 -8.96 -21.25 3.70
C PHE A 22 -10.40 -21.26 4.23
N SER A 23 -11.35 -21.64 3.37
CA SER A 23 -12.75 -21.77 3.78
C SER A 23 -12.84 -22.83 4.87
N LYS A 24 -12.97 -22.41 6.13
CA LYS A 24 -13.42 -23.31 7.18
C LYS A 24 -14.81 -23.75 6.76
N ILE A 25 -15.02 -25.05 6.65
CA ILE A 25 -16.31 -25.70 6.49
C ILE A 25 -17.10 -25.42 7.78
N SER A 26 -17.59 -24.19 7.93
CA SER A 26 -18.50 -23.81 9.00
C SER A 26 -19.89 -24.01 8.45
N ASN A 27 -20.45 -25.20 8.71
CA ASN A 27 -21.86 -25.55 8.48
C ASN A 27 -22.78 -24.42 8.96
N THR A 28 -23.19 -23.52 8.05
CA THR A 28 -24.02 -22.37 8.40
C THR A 28 -25.02 -22.09 7.28
N ASN A 29 -26.26 -22.54 7.51
CA ASN A 29 -27.56 -22.11 6.97
C ASN A 29 -27.61 -21.50 5.56
N GLU A 30 -28.26 -22.22 4.65
CA GLU A 30 -28.33 -22.00 3.20
C GLU A 30 -29.02 -20.70 2.72
N ASN A 31 -29.66 -19.93 3.61
CA ASN A 31 -30.51 -18.82 3.19
C ASN A 31 -29.79 -17.47 3.00
N ASN A 32 -28.52 -17.32 3.44
CA ASN A 32 -27.73 -16.10 3.24
C ASN A 32 -26.67 -16.20 2.12
N ILE A 33 -26.58 -17.34 1.45
CA ILE A 33 -25.48 -17.67 0.53
C ILE A 33 -25.45 -16.76 -0.72
N SER A 34 -26.60 -16.30 -1.21
CA SER A 34 -26.68 -15.54 -2.45
C SER A 34 -26.10 -14.12 -2.33
N ASN A 35 -26.41 -13.39 -1.26
CA ASN A 35 -25.92 -12.02 -1.08
C ASN A 35 -24.42 -11.97 -0.79
N ASP A 36 -23.88 -12.94 -0.05
CA ASP A 36 -22.45 -13.01 0.27
C ASP A 36 -21.60 -13.27 -0.98
N TYR A 37 -22.12 -14.04 -1.94
CA TYR A 37 -21.43 -14.32 -3.21
C TYR A 37 -21.26 -13.06 -4.06
N TYR A 38 -22.31 -12.25 -4.23
CA TYR A 38 -22.23 -11.02 -5.02
C TYR A 38 -21.29 -9.98 -4.39
N GLN A 39 -21.37 -9.79 -3.08
CA GLN A 39 -20.47 -8.87 -2.36
C GLN A 39 -19.01 -9.28 -2.52
N ARG A 40 -18.73 -10.59 -2.46
CA ARG A 40 -17.39 -11.13 -2.65
C ARG A 40 -16.85 -10.86 -4.05
N ILE A 41 -17.64 -11.09 -5.10
CA ILE A 41 -17.24 -10.83 -6.48
C ILE A 41 -16.93 -9.34 -6.68
N ILE A 42 -17.82 -8.47 -6.20
CA ILE A 42 -17.63 -7.02 -6.28
C ILE A 42 -16.33 -6.62 -5.57
N GLY A 43 -16.06 -7.18 -4.39
CA GLY A 43 -14.80 -6.95 -3.67
C GLY A 43 -13.56 -7.35 -4.47
N ILE A 44 -13.60 -8.50 -5.17
CA ILE A 44 -12.50 -8.95 -6.04
C ILE A 44 -12.26 -7.96 -7.20
N PHE A 45 -13.33 -7.51 -7.87
CA PHE A 45 -13.20 -6.54 -8.96
C PHE A 45 -12.67 -5.19 -8.49
N ILE A 46 -13.14 -4.69 -7.34
CA ILE A 46 -12.64 -3.45 -6.75
C ILE A 46 -11.16 -3.59 -6.38
N ALA A 47 -10.76 -4.72 -5.79
CA ALA A 47 -9.36 -4.97 -5.43
C ALA A 47 -8.47 -5.05 -6.68
N LEU A 48 -8.92 -5.71 -7.75
CA LEU A 48 -8.20 -5.80 -9.02
C LEU A 48 -8.05 -4.42 -9.65
N TYR A 49 -9.13 -3.64 -9.70
CA TYR A 49 -9.10 -2.26 -10.21
C TYR A 49 -8.12 -1.38 -9.42
N ALA A 50 -8.16 -1.46 -8.09
CA ALA A 50 -7.24 -0.74 -7.22
C ALA A 50 -5.78 -1.14 -7.45
N ALA A 51 -5.50 -2.43 -7.64
CA ALA A 51 -4.16 -2.93 -7.92
C ALA A 51 -3.62 -2.40 -9.26
N ILE A 52 -4.43 -2.42 -10.32
CA ILE A 52 -4.08 -1.88 -11.63
C ILE A 52 -3.85 -0.36 -11.55
N ALA A 53 -4.76 0.37 -10.89
CA ALA A 53 -4.64 1.81 -10.73
C ALA A 53 -3.38 2.21 -9.95
N MET A 54 -3.03 1.50 -8.87
CA MET A 54 -1.79 1.71 -8.13
C MET A 54 -0.55 1.45 -9.01
N ALA A 55 -0.54 0.37 -9.79
CA ALA A 55 0.57 0.05 -10.69
C ALA A 55 0.78 1.15 -11.75
N ILE A 56 -0.31 1.59 -12.40
CA ILE A 56 -0.27 2.69 -13.38
C ILE A 56 0.25 3.97 -12.73
N THR A 57 -0.19 4.28 -11.50
CA THR A 57 0.24 5.48 -10.78
C THR A 57 1.74 5.47 -10.51
N VAL A 58 2.29 4.35 -10.02
CA VAL A 58 3.74 4.25 -9.73
C VAL A 58 4.57 4.37 -11.02
N ILE A 59 4.17 3.68 -12.09
CA ILE A 59 4.88 3.71 -13.37
C ILE A 59 4.79 5.11 -14.00
N SER A 60 3.60 5.71 -14.03
CA SER A 60 3.38 7.03 -14.60
C SER A 60 4.15 8.11 -13.84
N ASN A 61 4.16 8.05 -12.50
CA ASN A 61 4.95 8.98 -11.68
C ASN A 61 6.45 8.84 -11.97
N LYS A 62 6.98 7.61 -12.06
CA LYS A 62 8.39 7.40 -12.41
C LYS A 62 8.69 7.92 -13.82
N HIS A 63 7.81 7.67 -14.77
CA HIS A 63 7.96 8.15 -16.15
C HIS A 63 7.98 9.67 -16.23
N LEU A 64 7.06 10.34 -15.52
CA LEU A 64 6.97 11.81 -15.48
C LEU A 64 8.21 12.46 -14.82
N LEU A 65 8.73 11.83 -13.77
CA LEU A 65 9.93 12.29 -13.05
C LEU A 65 11.20 12.09 -13.89
N SER A 66 11.36 10.91 -14.51
CA SER A 66 12.59 10.53 -15.22
C SER A 66 12.69 11.17 -16.61
N LYS A 67 11.61 11.06 -17.42
CA LYS A 67 11.63 11.50 -18.82
C LYS A 67 11.45 13.01 -18.97
N TYR A 68 10.51 13.59 -18.22
CA TYR A 68 10.13 15.01 -18.37
C TYR A 68 10.79 15.93 -17.34
N LYS A 69 11.62 15.37 -16.42
CA LYS A 69 12.31 16.11 -15.35
C LYS A 69 11.39 17.07 -14.56
N THR A 70 10.12 16.71 -14.44
CA THR A 70 9.13 17.55 -13.78
C THR A 70 9.44 17.69 -12.28
N LYS A 71 9.18 18.88 -11.73
CA LYS A 71 9.35 19.10 -10.29
C LYS A 71 8.34 18.24 -9.54
N GLN A 72 8.82 17.41 -8.61
CA GLN A 72 8.00 16.52 -7.79
C GLN A 72 6.88 17.27 -7.02
N SER A 73 7.12 18.52 -6.63
CA SER A 73 6.11 19.36 -5.96
C SER A 73 4.88 19.60 -6.84
N LEU A 74 5.06 19.73 -8.16
CA LEU A 74 3.95 19.99 -9.09
C LEU A 74 3.05 18.75 -9.22
N ILE A 75 3.65 17.57 -9.31
CA ILE A 75 2.90 16.29 -9.37
C ILE A 75 2.03 16.14 -8.13
N MET A 76 2.61 16.36 -6.94
CA MET A 76 1.87 16.24 -5.69
C MET A 76 0.82 17.33 -5.53
N PHE A 77 1.09 18.55 -5.98
CA PHE A 77 0.12 19.62 -5.98
C PHE A 77 -1.10 19.28 -6.85
N LEU A 78 -0.88 18.78 -8.07
CA LEU A 78 -1.97 18.35 -8.96
C LEU A 78 -2.76 17.18 -8.35
N PHE A 79 -2.07 16.19 -7.77
CA PHE A 79 -2.70 15.06 -7.11
C PHE A 79 -3.58 15.49 -5.91
N ALA A 80 -3.06 16.40 -5.08
CA ALA A 80 -3.81 16.98 -3.97
C ALA A 80 -5.02 17.77 -4.46
N PHE A 81 -4.87 18.53 -5.55
CA PHE A 81 -5.97 19.29 -6.15
C PHE A 81 -7.08 18.38 -6.68
N VAL A 82 -6.74 17.31 -7.41
CA VAL A 82 -7.72 16.32 -7.90
C VAL A 82 -8.43 15.63 -6.73
N THR A 83 -7.69 15.29 -5.66
CA THR A 83 -8.27 14.66 -4.47
C THR A 83 -9.20 15.61 -3.73
N LEU A 84 -8.85 16.90 -3.65
CA LEU A 84 -9.71 17.94 -3.10
C LEU A 84 -11.01 18.07 -3.91
N TRP A 85 -10.93 18.08 -5.24
CA TRP A 85 -12.11 18.11 -6.11
C TRP A 85 -13.02 16.89 -5.91
N MET A 86 -12.44 15.70 -5.82
CA MET A 86 -13.20 14.47 -5.52
C MET A 86 -13.87 14.55 -4.14
N PHE A 87 -13.18 15.11 -3.14
CA PHE A 87 -13.74 15.31 -1.81
C PHE A 87 -14.91 16.29 -1.82
N VAL A 88 -14.75 17.46 -2.45
CA VAL A 88 -15.83 18.47 -2.59
C VAL A 88 -17.03 17.87 -3.32
N GLY A 89 -16.80 17.12 -4.41
CA GLY A 89 -17.86 16.43 -5.14
C GLY A 89 -18.61 15.41 -4.27
N ASN A 90 -17.89 14.64 -3.45
CA ASN A 90 -18.49 13.67 -2.53
C ASN A 90 -19.33 14.36 -1.44
N VAL A 91 -18.82 15.45 -0.86
CA VAL A 91 -19.57 16.25 0.11
C VAL A 91 -20.83 16.83 -0.52
N PHE A 92 -20.74 17.38 -1.74
CA PHE A 92 -21.88 17.91 -2.46
C PHE A 92 -22.93 16.83 -2.79
N TYR A 93 -22.48 15.65 -3.24
CA TYR A 93 -23.37 14.52 -3.49
C TYR A 93 -24.14 14.10 -2.23
N LYS A 94 -23.42 13.94 -1.10
CA LYS A 94 -24.04 13.62 0.19
C LYS A 94 -24.98 14.71 0.67
N TYR A 95 -24.62 15.98 0.50
CA TYR A 95 -25.44 17.12 0.88
C TYR A 95 -26.79 17.12 0.15
N ASN A 96 -26.80 16.89 -1.16
CA ASN A 96 -28.04 16.93 -1.94
C ASN A 96 -28.91 15.68 -1.77
N PHE A 97 -28.31 14.52 -1.46
CA PHE A 97 -29.05 13.25 -1.42
C PHE A 97 -29.37 12.76 0.00
N PHE A 98 -28.62 13.20 1.02
CA PHE A 98 -28.79 12.79 2.43
C PHE A 98 -28.97 14.03 3.34
N ILE A 99 -30.23 14.40 3.57
CA ILE A 99 -30.65 15.61 4.30
C ILE A 99 -30.14 15.64 5.76
N ASP A 100 -29.93 14.48 6.41
CA ASP A 100 -29.52 14.39 7.82
C ASP A 100 -28.03 14.69 8.09
N THR A 101 -27.22 14.94 7.06
CA THR A 101 -25.76 15.03 7.20
C THR A 101 -25.27 16.35 7.83
N ILE A 102 -26.06 17.42 7.77
CA ILE A 102 -25.62 18.78 8.18
C ILE A 102 -25.55 18.92 9.70
N GLN A 103 -26.48 18.30 10.43
CA GLN A 103 -26.57 18.43 11.88
C GLN A 103 -25.53 17.54 12.58
N THR A 104 -25.15 16.42 11.97
CA THR A 104 -24.03 15.57 12.41
C THR A 104 -22.67 16.25 12.17
N PHE A 105 -22.50 16.92 11.03
CA PHE A 105 -21.22 17.55 10.67
C PHE A 105 -20.73 18.58 11.70
N LYS A 106 -21.62 19.40 12.25
CA LYS A 106 -21.25 20.44 13.23
C LYS A 106 -20.79 19.87 14.58
N ASN A 107 -21.35 18.74 15.00
CA ASN A 107 -21.04 18.12 16.29
C ASN A 107 -19.74 17.30 16.24
N ASP A 108 -19.34 16.84 15.04
CA ASP A 108 -18.18 15.96 14.86
C ASP A 108 -16.82 16.69 14.81
N PHE A 109 -16.77 17.98 14.44
CA PHE A 109 -15.49 18.72 14.34
C PHE A 109 -14.71 18.83 15.65
N PHE A 110 -15.41 18.93 16.78
CA PHE A 110 -14.79 19.04 18.10
C PHE A 110 -14.68 17.71 18.84
N ASN A 111 -15.02 16.60 18.17
CA ASN A 111 -14.85 15.28 18.74
C ASN A 111 -13.35 14.93 18.75
N TRP A 112 -12.87 14.38 19.86
CA TRP A 112 -11.49 13.87 19.97
C TRP A 112 -11.13 12.91 18.82
N ARG A 113 -12.10 12.13 18.33
CA ARG A 113 -11.93 11.24 17.18
C ARG A 113 -11.50 11.99 15.92
N TYR A 114 -12.03 13.20 15.70
CA TYR A 114 -11.67 14.03 14.56
C TYR A 114 -10.24 14.59 14.69
N LEU A 115 -9.83 14.99 15.91
CA LEU A 115 -8.45 15.41 16.17
C LEU A 115 -7.45 14.28 15.88
N VAL A 116 -7.74 13.06 16.33
CA VAL A 116 -6.90 11.89 16.05
C VAL A 116 -6.86 11.59 14.55
N ALA A 117 -8.01 11.60 13.87
CA ALA A 117 -8.07 11.39 12.42
C ALA A 117 -7.27 12.45 11.64
N SER A 118 -7.37 13.72 12.04
CA SER A 118 -6.60 14.83 11.46
C SER A 118 -5.09 14.62 11.66
N SER A 119 -4.67 14.21 12.87
CA SER A 119 -3.26 13.89 13.14
C SER A 119 -2.76 12.73 12.27
N ILE A 120 -3.57 11.69 12.07
CA ILE A 120 -3.22 10.57 11.18
C ILE A 120 -3.08 11.06 9.73
N CYS A 121 -3.97 11.93 9.26
CA CYS A 121 -3.88 12.53 7.93
C CYS A 121 -2.60 13.35 7.74
N LEU A 122 -2.20 14.15 8.74
CA LEU A 122 -0.94 14.90 8.69
C LEU A 122 0.28 13.97 8.61
N LEU A 123 0.28 12.90 9.40
CA LEU A 123 1.34 11.88 9.34
C LEU A 123 1.37 11.17 7.98
N GLN A 124 0.19 10.89 7.41
CA GLN A 124 0.04 10.27 6.10
C GLN A 124 0.61 11.16 4.98
N ILE A 125 0.40 12.48 5.04
CA ILE A 125 1.00 13.43 4.08
C ILE A 125 2.53 13.31 4.16
N PHE A 126 3.10 13.32 5.37
CA PHE A 126 4.54 13.19 5.55
C PHE A 126 5.07 11.87 5.00
N ALA A 127 4.41 10.74 5.29
CA ALA A 127 4.76 9.43 4.74
C ALA A 127 4.69 9.43 3.20
N TYR A 128 3.69 10.09 2.62
CA TYR A 128 3.55 10.21 1.17
C TYR A 128 4.68 11.03 0.53
N LEU A 129 5.14 12.11 1.17
CA LEU A 129 6.32 12.88 0.73
C LEU A 129 7.58 12.00 0.68
N LEU A 130 7.79 11.16 1.71
CA LEU A 130 8.91 10.23 1.78
C LEU A 130 8.83 9.14 0.69
N VAL A 131 7.65 8.57 0.50
CA VAL A 131 7.37 7.59 -0.57
C VAL A 131 7.70 8.18 -1.94
N GLN A 132 7.25 9.40 -2.21
CA GLN A 132 7.49 10.06 -3.49
C GLN A 132 8.98 10.35 -3.72
N LYS A 133 9.73 10.72 -2.67
CA LYS A 133 11.20 10.80 -2.74
C LYS A 133 11.83 9.44 -3.01
N GLY A 134 11.33 8.37 -2.39
CA GLY A 134 11.79 6.99 -2.63
C GLY A 134 11.60 6.54 -4.07
N ILE A 135 10.45 6.81 -4.67
CA ILE A 135 10.16 6.49 -6.09
C ILE A 135 11.15 7.21 -7.02
N LYS A 136 11.58 8.43 -6.69
CA LYS A 136 12.56 9.16 -7.47
C LYS A 136 13.92 8.45 -7.48
N CYS A 137 14.39 8.03 -6.31
CA CYS A 137 15.71 7.41 -6.14
C CYS A 137 15.80 6.01 -6.75
N GLU A 138 14.74 5.21 -6.66
CA GLU A 138 14.82 3.76 -6.89
C GLU A 138 14.07 3.27 -8.12
N HIS A 139 14.41 2.07 -8.59
CA HIS A 139 13.63 1.39 -9.63
C HIS A 139 12.24 1.03 -9.07
N PRO A 140 11.13 1.28 -9.81
CA PRO A 140 9.76 1.10 -9.30
C PRO A 140 9.48 -0.32 -8.80
N ALA A 141 10.09 -1.35 -9.41
CA ALA A 141 9.92 -2.73 -8.97
C ALA A 141 10.56 -3.01 -7.59
N ILE A 142 11.64 -2.33 -7.21
CA ILE A 142 12.25 -2.48 -5.88
C ILE A 142 11.39 -1.73 -4.86
N PHE A 143 10.91 -0.55 -5.24
CA PHE A 143 10.02 0.26 -4.42
C PHE A 143 8.72 -0.48 -4.06
N THR A 144 8.06 -1.13 -5.03
CA THR A 144 6.82 -1.88 -4.76
C THR A 144 7.03 -3.06 -3.81
N ILE A 145 8.20 -3.71 -3.87
CA ILE A 145 8.53 -4.80 -2.93
C ILE A 145 8.85 -4.23 -1.54
N LEU A 146 9.54 -3.10 -1.44
CA LEU A 146 9.72 -2.44 -0.16
C LEU A 146 8.37 -1.99 0.44
N GLN A 147 7.44 -1.53 -0.39
CA GLN A 147 6.11 -1.16 0.06
C GLN A 147 5.34 -2.35 0.65
N SER A 148 5.53 -3.57 0.14
CA SER A 148 4.90 -4.78 0.72
C SER A 148 5.43 -5.12 2.11
N SER A 149 6.59 -4.59 2.53
CA SER A 149 7.08 -4.71 3.91
C SER A 149 6.14 -4.07 4.94
N SER A 150 5.29 -3.12 4.55
CA SER A 150 4.27 -2.54 5.42
C SER A 150 3.33 -3.60 6.01
N ILE A 151 3.09 -4.69 5.28
CA ILE A 151 2.31 -5.84 5.75
C ILE A 151 2.98 -6.48 6.96
N LEU A 152 4.31 -6.64 6.94
CA LEU A 152 5.07 -7.19 8.07
C LEU A 152 4.97 -6.30 9.30
N PHE A 153 5.18 -5.00 9.12
CA PHE A 153 5.06 -4.04 10.22
C PHE A 153 3.66 -4.05 10.83
N SER A 154 2.62 -4.16 10.00
CA SER A 154 1.24 -4.29 10.47
C SER A 154 1.04 -5.53 11.36
N ILE A 155 1.55 -6.70 10.94
CA ILE A 155 1.46 -7.95 11.72
C ILE A 155 2.23 -7.85 13.04
N ILE A 156 3.44 -7.28 13.01
CA ILE A 156 4.25 -7.09 14.22
C ILE A 156 3.53 -6.16 15.19
N LEU A 157 3.05 -5.02 14.71
CA LEU A 157 2.28 -4.07 15.53
C LEU A 157 1.00 -4.70 16.07
N GLN A 158 0.28 -5.47 15.25
CA GLN A 158 -0.90 -6.20 15.69
C GLN A 158 -0.58 -7.16 16.83
N ASN A 159 0.52 -7.93 16.75
CA ASN A 159 0.92 -8.84 17.82
C ASN A 159 1.38 -8.13 19.11
N ILE A 160 1.92 -6.91 19.00
CA ILE A 160 2.36 -6.13 20.16
C ILE A 160 1.17 -5.44 20.85
N PHE A 161 0.27 -4.83 20.07
CA PHE A 161 -0.78 -3.95 20.60
C PHE A 161 -2.16 -4.59 20.69
N SER A 162 -2.44 -5.65 19.93
CA SER A 162 -3.75 -6.31 19.94
C SER A 162 -3.75 -7.51 20.88
N SER A 163 -4.87 -7.74 21.56
CA SER A 163 -5.11 -8.95 22.35
C SER A 163 -5.32 -10.20 21.49
N VAL A 164 -5.63 -10.01 20.19
CA VAL A 164 -5.82 -11.09 19.22
C VAL A 164 -4.46 -11.45 18.60
N LYS A 165 -3.89 -12.59 19.03
CA LYS A 165 -2.62 -13.11 18.51
C LYS A 165 -2.75 -13.54 17.05
N SER A 166 -1.71 -13.30 16.24
CA SER A 166 -1.65 -13.80 14.86
C SER A 166 -1.63 -15.32 14.79
N ASN A 167 -2.33 -15.87 13.80
CA ASN A 167 -2.27 -17.28 13.46
C ASN A 167 -0.86 -17.68 12.99
N LEU A 168 -0.47 -18.94 13.25
CA LEU A 168 0.84 -19.48 12.85
C LEU A 168 1.08 -19.38 11.33
N LEU A 169 0.04 -19.56 10.50
CA LEU A 169 0.13 -19.34 9.05
C LEU A 169 0.47 -17.89 8.69
N SER A 170 -0.08 -16.91 9.40
CA SER A 170 0.21 -15.49 9.16
C SER A 170 1.64 -15.17 9.53
N LEU A 171 2.14 -15.75 10.63
CA LEU A 171 3.55 -15.68 11.02
C LEU A 171 4.46 -16.29 9.93
N LEU A 172 4.13 -17.47 9.44
CA LEU A 172 4.91 -18.16 8.40
C LEU A 172 4.90 -17.37 7.07
N GLY A 173 3.76 -16.83 6.67
CA GLY A 173 3.65 -15.93 5.53
C GLY A 173 4.51 -14.66 5.69
N SER A 174 4.55 -14.09 6.89
CA SER A 174 5.40 -12.94 7.20
C SER A 174 6.90 -13.28 7.08
N MET A 175 7.32 -14.48 7.49
CA MET A 175 8.72 -14.92 7.33
C MET A 175 9.11 -15.06 5.86
N PHE A 176 8.20 -15.54 4.99
CA PHE A 176 8.45 -15.58 3.55
C PHE A 176 8.62 -14.18 2.93
N VAL A 177 7.74 -13.23 3.28
CA VAL A 177 7.85 -11.86 2.79
C VAL A 177 9.16 -11.22 3.28
N LEU A 178 9.52 -11.40 4.56
CA LEU A 178 10.77 -10.89 5.13
C LEU A 178 12.00 -11.45 4.40
N THR A 179 12.02 -12.77 4.18
CA THR A 179 13.11 -13.45 3.48
C THR A 179 13.26 -12.93 2.05
N SER A 180 12.16 -12.68 1.36
CA SER A 180 12.19 -12.11 0.01
C SER A 180 12.81 -10.71 -0.03
N ILE A 181 12.44 -9.86 0.92
CA ILE A 181 13.00 -8.50 1.05
C ILE A 181 14.51 -8.56 1.33
N LEU A 182 14.95 -9.45 2.23
CA LEU A 182 16.37 -9.63 2.54
C LEU A 182 17.17 -10.09 1.32
N ILE A 183 16.63 -11.03 0.54
CA ILE A 183 17.27 -11.50 -0.70
C ILE A 183 17.45 -10.33 -1.68
N ILE A 184 16.42 -9.53 -1.92
CA ILE A 184 16.48 -8.41 -2.87
C ILE A 184 17.46 -7.33 -2.40
N THR A 185 17.37 -6.97 -1.12
CA THR A 185 18.24 -5.94 -0.52
C THR A 185 19.69 -6.39 -0.54
N GLY A 186 19.95 -7.66 -0.23
CA GLY A 186 21.27 -8.28 -0.29
C GLY A 186 21.85 -8.23 -1.70
N PHE A 187 21.13 -8.73 -2.71
CA PHE A 187 21.60 -8.70 -4.11
C PHE A 187 21.96 -7.28 -4.56
N LYS A 188 21.09 -6.31 -4.28
CA LYS A 188 21.36 -4.92 -4.64
C LYS A 188 22.61 -4.35 -3.96
N PHE A 189 22.81 -4.66 -2.69
CA PHE A 189 23.98 -4.20 -1.95
C PHE A 189 25.29 -4.80 -2.50
N PHE A 190 25.24 -6.03 -3.02
CA PHE A 190 26.39 -6.63 -3.70
C PHE A 190 26.66 -5.97 -5.05
N ASP A 191 25.62 -5.71 -5.85
CA ASP A 191 25.76 -5.05 -7.16
C ASP A 191 26.37 -3.65 -7.01
N GLU A 192 25.87 -2.84 -6.07
CA GLU A 192 26.37 -1.48 -5.84
C GLU A 192 27.85 -1.46 -5.38
N LYS A 193 28.28 -2.49 -4.63
CA LYS A 193 29.69 -2.65 -4.26
C LYS A 193 30.58 -2.99 -5.45
N GLN A 194 30.09 -3.76 -6.42
CA GLN A 194 30.85 -4.09 -7.63
C GLN A 194 31.00 -2.85 -8.52
N ASP A 195 29.94 -2.06 -8.68
CA ASP A 195 29.98 -0.83 -9.47
C ASP A 195 30.96 0.20 -8.89
N LYS A 196 30.98 0.38 -7.55
CA LYS A 196 31.94 1.28 -6.89
C LYS A 196 33.39 0.85 -7.12
N LYS A 197 33.71 -0.44 -6.93
CA LYS A 197 35.06 -0.97 -7.20
C LYS A 197 35.50 -0.75 -8.64
N LYS A 198 34.58 -0.90 -9.60
CA LYS A 198 34.86 -0.66 -11.02
C LYS A 198 35.13 0.82 -11.30
N SER A 199 34.39 1.74 -10.67
CA SER A 199 34.63 3.18 -10.82
C SER A 199 35.96 3.63 -10.20
N GLU A 200 36.38 3.07 -9.07
CA GLU A 200 37.67 3.38 -8.44
C GLU A 200 38.86 2.92 -9.30
N GLN A 201 38.74 1.77 -9.98
CA GLN A 201 39.78 1.26 -10.88
C GLN A 201 39.95 2.11 -12.15
N LEU A 202 38.86 2.66 -12.71
CA LEU A 202 38.93 3.55 -13.88
C LEU A 202 39.49 4.94 -13.53
N GLY A 203 39.23 5.44 -12.33
CA GLY A 203 39.76 6.75 -11.87
C GLY A 203 41.25 6.74 -11.51
N SER A 204 41.87 5.57 -11.32
CA SER A 204 43.31 5.44 -11.03
C SER A 204 44.21 5.36 -12.27
N THR A 205 43.65 5.44 -13.47
CA THR A 205 44.36 5.35 -14.76
C THR A 205 44.51 6.68 -15.50
N GLU A 206 44.09 7.79 -14.91
CA GLU A 206 44.35 9.17 -15.36
C GLU A 206 45.43 9.81 -14.50
#